data_AF-A0A250ITC1-F1
#
_entry.id   AF-A0A250ITC1-F1
#
_cell.length_a   1.000
_cell.length_b   1.000
_cell.length_c   1.000
_cell.angle_alpha   90.00
_cell.angle_beta   90.00
_cell.angle_gamma   90.00
#
_symmetry.space_group_name_H-M   'P 1'
#
loop_
_entity.id
_entity.type
_entity.pdbx_description
1 polymer ?
#
loop_
_entity_poly.entity_id
_entity_poly.type
_entity_poly.pdbx_seq_one_letter_code
_entity_poly.pdbx_strand_id
1 'polypeptide(L)'
;MRALWCVLAVALMGAAPPKLGREGRMLFEAAPQRLEARVGEWVTYQMDGGPQPGFVRLAVVGEDKDAKGRDAVWLEMEFGKHWELKAPLAQFRMLVTRDLGLSSEGVSRLFVTQGYEKVQEVDTSALPFFFSQSDAQTPPSRPEQPPPSETIPAGPESTVFRGKPTRLMTLAGTVTAEPMEARYRKLVLKRYWISREIPLLHLAKIEFPAIKYSMEARDYGVDAKPRMVLPSPSDKKITLEPGGGLAPPFTQQKDPTP
;
A
#
# COMPACT_ATOMS: atom_id res chain seq x y z
N MET A 1 -14.99 17.87 -9.18
CA MET A 1 -14.79 16.40 -9.28
C MET A 1 -13.39 16.14 -9.84
N ARG A 2 -12.60 15.26 -9.20
CA ARG A 2 -11.61 14.35 -9.83
C ARG A 2 -10.11 14.67 -9.97
N ALA A 3 -9.53 15.77 -9.49
CA ALA A 3 -8.07 15.96 -9.71
C ALA A 3 -7.15 15.41 -8.59
N LEU A 4 -7.66 15.17 -7.38
CA LEU A 4 -6.85 14.79 -6.21
C LEU A 4 -7.02 13.32 -5.82
N TRP A 5 -7.25 12.47 -6.83
CA TRP A 5 -7.24 11.02 -6.71
C TRP A 5 -5.92 10.43 -7.23
N CYS A 6 -4.96 11.26 -7.66
CA CYS A 6 -3.99 10.88 -8.67
C CYS A 6 -2.54 10.59 -8.21
N VAL A 7 -2.21 10.42 -6.92
CA VAL A 7 -0.78 10.12 -6.59
C VAL A 7 -0.61 8.82 -5.82
N LEU A 8 -1.42 8.55 -4.79
CA LEU A 8 -1.45 7.22 -4.20
C LEU A 8 -2.24 6.23 -5.07
N ALA A 9 -3.27 6.71 -5.79
CA ALA A 9 -3.95 5.88 -6.78
C ALA A 9 -3.15 5.75 -8.08
N VAL A 10 -2.31 6.71 -8.54
CA VAL A 10 -1.56 6.51 -9.80
C VAL A 10 -0.41 5.52 -9.66
N ALA A 11 0.23 5.43 -8.49
CA ALA A 11 1.19 4.35 -8.21
C ALA A 11 0.52 2.96 -8.20
N LEU A 12 -0.79 2.89 -7.89
CA LEU A 12 -1.60 1.67 -7.92
C LEU A 12 -2.46 1.50 -9.20
N MET A 13 -2.65 2.54 -10.01
CA MET A 13 -3.55 2.56 -11.19
C MET A 13 -2.80 2.58 -12.52
N GLY A 14 -1.51 2.92 -12.54
CA GLY A 14 -0.70 2.89 -13.77
C GLY A 14 -0.50 1.49 -14.37
N ALA A 15 -0.75 0.43 -13.60
CA ALA A 15 -0.63 -0.96 -14.07
C ALA A 15 -1.68 -1.93 -13.52
N ALA A 16 -2.69 -1.43 -12.81
CA ALA A 16 -3.66 -2.28 -12.14
C ALA A 16 -5.10 -1.76 -12.37
N PRO A 17 -6.07 -2.65 -12.65
CA PRO A 17 -7.45 -2.26 -12.92
C PRO A 17 -8.04 -1.44 -11.76
N PRO A 18 -8.98 -0.51 -12.03
CA PRO A 18 -9.51 0.49 -11.08
C PRO A 18 -10.22 -0.08 -9.84
N LYS A 19 -10.31 -1.40 -9.70
CA LYS A 19 -10.79 -2.11 -8.50
C LYS A 19 -9.74 -2.17 -7.38
N LEU A 20 -8.45 -2.02 -7.69
CA LEU A 20 -7.34 -2.17 -6.74
C LEU A 20 -7.13 -1.00 -5.77
N GLY A 21 -7.74 0.17 -6.01
CA GLY A 21 -7.66 1.30 -5.07
C GLY A 21 -8.29 1.00 -3.69
N ARG A 22 -9.20 0.03 -3.63
CA ARG A 22 -9.79 -0.48 -2.38
C ARG A 22 -8.99 -1.67 -1.80
N GLU A 23 -8.30 -2.42 -2.64
CA GLU A 23 -7.56 -3.64 -2.27
C GLU A 23 -6.16 -3.36 -1.73
N GLY A 24 -5.52 -2.25 -2.16
CA GLY A 24 -4.26 -1.79 -1.55
C GLY A 24 -4.37 -1.54 -0.04
N ARG A 25 -5.57 -1.22 0.46
CA ARG A 25 -5.87 -1.11 1.91
C ARG A 25 -5.93 -2.47 2.60
N MET A 26 -6.37 -3.52 1.90
CA MET A 26 -6.57 -4.84 2.49
C MET A 26 -5.27 -5.59 2.74
N LEU A 27 -4.18 -5.21 2.05
CA LEU A 27 -2.81 -5.68 2.32
C LEU A 27 -2.36 -5.35 3.75
N PHE A 28 -2.76 -4.19 4.28
CA PHE A 28 -2.32 -3.71 5.59
C PHE A 28 -3.29 -4.07 6.72
N GLU A 29 -4.51 -4.51 6.43
CA GLU A 29 -5.42 -5.02 7.47
C GLU A 29 -4.91 -6.32 8.10
N ALA A 30 -4.07 -7.08 7.39
CA ALA A 30 -3.39 -8.26 7.92
C ALA A 30 -1.98 -7.96 8.45
N ALA A 31 -1.48 -6.73 8.26
CA ALA A 31 -0.18 -6.35 8.79
C ALA A 31 -0.24 -6.42 10.33
N PRO A 32 0.81 -6.91 10.98
CA PRO A 32 0.85 -6.88 12.43
C PRO A 32 0.80 -5.43 12.90
N GLN A 33 0.04 -5.17 13.97
CA GLN A 33 -0.06 -3.84 14.59
C GLN A 33 1.32 -3.30 14.96
N ARG A 34 2.24 -4.21 15.30
CA ARG A 34 3.65 -3.94 15.59
C ARG A 34 4.53 -4.51 14.49
N LEU A 35 5.46 -3.70 13.99
CA LEU A 35 6.46 -4.15 13.02
C LEU A 35 7.66 -4.77 13.75
N GLU A 36 7.64 -6.10 13.86
CA GLU A 36 8.69 -6.89 14.52
C GLU A 36 9.92 -7.14 13.64
N ALA A 37 9.83 -6.80 12.35
CA ALA A 37 10.87 -7.09 11.38
C ALA A 37 12.21 -6.40 11.69
N ARG A 38 13.30 -7.11 11.40
CA ARG A 38 14.68 -6.66 11.62
C ARG A 38 15.25 -6.02 10.36
N VAL A 39 16.25 -5.15 10.52
CA VAL A 39 17.00 -4.63 9.36
C VAL A 39 17.60 -5.78 8.58
N GLY A 40 17.48 -5.68 7.26
CA GLY A 40 17.88 -6.70 6.32
C GLY A 40 16.74 -7.65 5.94
N GLU A 41 15.67 -7.75 6.72
CA GLU A 41 14.55 -8.63 6.35
C GLU A 41 13.76 -8.07 5.17
N TRP A 42 13.37 -8.96 4.25
CA TRP A 42 12.55 -8.62 3.10
C TRP A 42 11.65 -9.77 2.66
N VAL A 43 10.59 -9.43 1.93
CA VAL A 43 9.66 -10.37 1.31
C VAL A 43 9.15 -9.80 -0.02
N THR A 44 9.03 -10.66 -1.02
CA THR A 44 8.39 -10.39 -2.30
C THR A 44 7.12 -11.23 -2.41
N TYR A 45 6.03 -10.58 -2.78
CA TYR A 45 4.75 -11.21 -3.06
C TYR A 45 4.44 -11.15 -4.55
N GLN A 46 3.81 -12.21 -5.05
CA GLN A 46 3.12 -12.21 -6.34
C GLN A 46 1.64 -11.88 -6.12
N MET A 47 1.08 -11.04 -6.98
CA MET A 47 -0.33 -10.65 -6.99
C MET A 47 -0.98 -11.14 -8.28
N ASP A 48 -2.03 -11.93 -8.15
CA ASP A 48 -2.82 -12.50 -9.25
C ASP A 48 -4.26 -11.96 -9.20
N GLY A 49 -4.90 -11.84 -10.37
CA GLY A 49 -6.26 -11.28 -10.51
C GLY A 49 -6.39 -10.20 -11.58
N GLY A 50 -5.27 -9.74 -12.14
CA GLY A 50 -5.21 -8.92 -13.34
C GLY A 50 -4.90 -9.72 -14.62
N PRO A 51 -4.77 -9.05 -15.77
CA PRO A 51 -4.37 -9.70 -17.03
C PRO A 51 -2.97 -10.33 -16.98
N GLN A 52 -2.11 -9.81 -16.11
CA GLN A 52 -0.76 -10.29 -15.85
C GLN A 52 -0.50 -10.25 -14.34
N PRO A 53 0.34 -11.15 -13.79
CA PRO A 53 0.77 -11.08 -12.40
C PRO A 53 1.52 -9.77 -12.12
N GLY A 54 1.23 -9.18 -10.97
CA GLY A 54 2.00 -8.07 -10.40
C GLY A 54 2.89 -8.56 -9.27
N PHE A 55 3.86 -7.75 -8.86
CA PHE A 55 4.74 -8.06 -7.74
C PHE A 55 4.86 -6.87 -6.81
N VAL A 56 4.89 -7.15 -5.51
CA VAL A 56 5.19 -6.17 -4.47
C VAL A 56 6.31 -6.71 -3.59
N ARG A 57 7.32 -5.89 -3.32
CA ARG A 57 8.39 -6.21 -2.38
C ARG A 57 8.37 -5.25 -1.21
N LEU A 58 8.61 -5.79 -0.02
CA LEU A 58 8.76 -5.05 1.23
C LEU A 58 10.12 -5.37 1.82
N ALA A 59 10.83 -4.37 2.34
CA ALA A 59 12.14 -4.56 2.94
C ALA A 59 12.43 -3.55 4.05
N VAL A 60 12.94 -4.03 5.18
CA VAL A 60 13.46 -3.17 6.23
C VAL A 60 14.93 -2.91 5.96
N VAL A 61 15.28 -1.66 5.64
CA VAL A 61 16.61 -1.31 5.10
C VAL A 61 17.45 -0.44 6.04
N GLY A 62 16.93 -0.09 7.21
CA GLY A 62 17.66 0.65 8.24
C GLY A 62 16.82 0.92 9.48
N GLU A 63 17.47 1.32 10.57
CA GLU A 63 16.81 1.81 11.80
C GLU A 63 17.02 3.31 11.93
N ASP A 64 16.10 3.96 12.62
CA ASP A 64 16.17 5.39 12.93
C ASP A 64 15.26 5.71 14.13
N LYS A 65 15.18 6.98 14.51
CA LYS A 65 14.14 7.48 15.40
C LYS A 65 13.21 8.44 14.65
N ASP A 66 11.94 8.39 15.00
CA ASP A 66 11.00 9.38 14.47
C ASP A 66 11.20 10.76 15.14
N ALA A 67 10.46 11.77 14.68
CA ALA A 67 10.53 13.12 15.22
C ALA A 67 10.15 13.21 16.72
N LYS A 68 9.52 12.17 17.29
CA LYS A 68 9.15 12.06 18.71
C LYS A 68 10.14 11.20 19.51
N GLY A 69 11.24 10.76 18.90
CA GLY A 69 12.26 9.92 19.54
C GLY A 69 11.91 8.44 19.66
N ARG A 70 10.79 7.99 19.07
CA ARG A 70 10.33 6.60 19.09
C ARG A 70 11.16 5.76 18.13
N ASP A 71 11.35 4.49 18.47
CA ASP A 71 12.11 3.56 17.63
C ASP A 71 11.35 3.30 16.32
N ALA A 72 12.06 3.51 15.21
CA ALA A 72 11.50 3.43 13.87
C ALA A 72 12.46 2.71 12.92
N VAL A 73 11.92 2.28 11.79
CA VAL A 73 12.69 1.64 10.73
C VAL A 73 12.37 2.23 9.38
N TRP A 74 13.36 2.23 8.50
CA TRP A 74 13.19 2.54 7.10
C TRP A 74 12.65 1.31 6.39
N LEU A 75 11.38 1.38 5.98
CA LEU A 75 10.72 0.37 5.17
C LEU A 75 10.68 0.83 3.71
N GLU A 76 11.23 0.03 2.81
CA GLU A 76 11.07 0.19 1.37
C GLU A 76 9.98 -0.73 0.84
N MET A 77 9.14 -0.18 -0.04
CA MET A 77 8.07 -0.88 -0.75
C MET A 77 8.20 -0.62 -2.24
N GLU A 78 8.17 -1.67 -3.05
CA GLU A 78 8.38 -1.61 -4.49
C GLU A 78 7.26 -2.36 -5.21
N PHE A 79 6.76 -1.83 -6.32
CA PHE A 79 5.74 -2.47 -7.16
C PHE A 79 6.23 -2.64 -8.59
N GLY A 80 5.88 -3.73 -9.26
CA GLY A 80 6.26 -3.93 -10.66
C GLY A 80 5.65 -5.16 -11.30
N LYS A 81 6.06 -5.42 -12.56
CA LYS A 81 5.60 -6.56 -13.37
C LYS A 81 6.56 -7.75 -13.37
N HIS A 82 7.70 -7.62 -12.70
CA HIS A 82 8.70 -8.69 -12.60
C HIS A 82 9.14 -8.83 -11.15
N TRP A 83 9.31 -10.08 -10.69
CA TRP A 83 9.58 -10.41 -9.29
C TRP A 83 10.88 -9.83 -8.75
N GLU A 84 11.92 -9.66 -9.58
CA GLU A 84 13.18 -9.03 -9.17
C GLU A 84 13.06 -7.51 -8.92
N LEU A 85 12.04 -6.87 -9.50
CA LEU A 85 11.80 -5.42 -9.41
C LEU A 85 13.00 -4.55 -9.80
N LYS A 86 13.76 -4.96 -10.83
CA LYS A 86 14.87 -4.16 -11.41
C LYS A 86 14.42 -2.85 -12.05
N ALA A 87 13.16 -2.80 -12.52
CA ALA A 87 12.51 -1.62 -13.07
C ALA A 87 11.11 -1.48 -12.43
N PRO A 88 11.03 -1.04 -11.17
CA PRO A 88 9.77 -0.92 -10.46
C PRO A 88 8.93 0.20 -11.07
N LEU A 89 7.62 -0.02 -11.10
CA LEU A 89 6.63 0.95 -11.53
C LEU A 89 6.36 2.02 -10.47
N ALA A 90 6.57 1.68 -9.20
CA ALA A 90 6.51 2.61 -8.10
C ALA A 90 7.44 2.13 -6.98
N GLN A 91 8.04 3.08 -6.29
CA GLN A 91 8.80 2.81 -5.07
C GLN A 91 8.40 3.81 -3.99
N PHE A 92 8.38 3.31 -2.76
CA PHE A 92 8.10 4.08 -1.57
C PHE A 92 9.18 3.76 -0.53
N ARG A 93 9.62 4.79 0.19
CA ARG A 93 10.45 4.60 1.38
C ARG A 93 9.85 5.37 2.54
N MET A 94 9.53 4.64 3.60
CA MET A 94 8.79 5.15 4.75
C MET A 94 9.63 5.04 6.00
N LEU A 95 9.59 6.06 6.85
CA LEU A 95 10.05 5.93 8.23
C LEU A 95 8.87 5.50 9.09
N VAL A 96 8.91 4.26 9.57
CA VAL A 96 7.79 3.58 10.22
C VAL A 96 8.15 3.27 11.66
N THR A 97 7.39 3.81 12.62
CA THR A 97 7.57 3.45 14.02
C THR A 97 7.23 1.98 14.27
N ARG A 98 8.05 1.29 15.06
CA ARG A 98 7.87 -0.15 15.30
C ARG A 98 6.52 -0.45 15.97
N ASP A 99 6.11 0.37 16.91
CA ASP A 99 4.93 0.08 17.75
C ASP A 99 3.59 0.37 17.07
N LEU A 100 3.56 1.28 16.08
CA LEU A 100 2.32 1.63 15.36
C LEU A 100 2.25 1.07 13.94
N GLY A 101 3.36 0.51 13.44
CA GLY A 101 3.44 -0.09 12.12
C GLY A 101 3.03 0.87 11.00
N LEU A 102 2.40 0.32 9.96
CA LEU A 102 2.03 1.03 8.72
C LEU A 102 0.74 1.88 8.83
N SER A 103 0.42 2.34 10.03
CA SER A 103 -0.71 3.24 10.25
C SER A 103 -0.37 4.70 9.90
N SER A 104 -1.39 5.54 9.76
CA SER A 104 -1.23 6.99 9.54
C SER A 104 -0.41 7.68 10.63
N GLU A 105 -0.49 7.19 11.87
CA GLU A 105 0.29 7.71 13.00
C GLU A 105 1.69 7.09 13.12
N GLY A 106 1.88 5.93 12.49
CA GLY A 106 3.12 5.17 12.50
C GLY A 106 4.12 5.63 11.44
N VAL A 107 3.67 6.24 10.34
CA VAL A 107 4.54 6.75 9.28
C VAL A 107 4.84 8.24 9.49
N SER A 108 6.10 8.57 9.78
CA SER A 108 6.52 9.95 10.04
C SER A 108 7.21 10.64 8.86
N ARG A 109 7.71 9.86 7.88
CA ARG A 109 8.34 10.37 6.65
C ARG A 109 8.01 9.43 5.50
N LEU A 110 7.82 9.99 4.31
CA LEU A 110 7.51 9.24 3.10
C LEU A 110 8.27 9.83 1.91
N PHE A 111 9.00 8.99 1.20
CA PHE A 111 9.56 9.27 -0.13
C PHE A 111 8.82 8.42 -1.15
N VAL A 112 8.55 9.00 -2.31
CA VAL A 112 7.81 8.33 -3.40
C VAL A 112 8.44 8.64 -4.75
N THR A 113 8.39 7.65 -5.64
CA THR A 113 8.59 7.82 -7.09
C THR A 113 7.67 6.87 -7.86
N GLN A 114 7.34 7.26 -9.08
CA GLN A 114 6.61 6.44 -10.05
C GLN A 114 7.46 6.29 -11.32
N GLY A 115 7.76 5.05 -11.69
CA GLY A 115 8.58 4.70 -12.85
C GLY A 115 9.96 5.36 -12.80
N TYR A 116 10.22 6.25 -13.75
CA TYR A 116 11.52 6.93 -13.93
C TYR A 116 11.53 8.36 -13.38
N GLU A 117 10.50 8.77 -12.66
CA GLU A 117 10.43 10.10 -12.07
C GLU A 117 11.46 10.30 -10.95
N LYS A 118 11.83 11.55 -10.70
CA LYS A 118 12.70 11.90 -9.58
C LYS A 118 11.98 11.57 -8.26
N VAL A 119 12.68 10.92 -7.34
CA VAL A 119 12.18 10.67 -5.98
C VAL A 119 11.90 11.99 -5.28
N GLN A 120 10.73 12.08 -4.65
CA GLN A 120 10.31 13.26 -3.91
C GLN A 120 9.94 12.87 -2.48
N GLU A 121 10.30 13.72 -1.51
CA GLU A 121 9.79 13.60 -0.14
C GLU A 121 8.39 14.23 -0.08
N VAL A 122 7.48 13.55 0.59
CA VAL A 122 6.15 14.05 0.91
C VAL A 122 6.25 14.90 2.17
N ASP A 123 5.71 16.11 2.13
CA ASP A 123 5.64 16.97 3.30
C ASP A 123 4.83 16.30 4.42
N THR A 124 5.25 16.47 5.67
CA THR A 124 4.59 15.86 6.82
C THR A 124 3.11 16.25 6.95
N SER A 125 2.75 17.48 6.55
CA SER A 125 1.36 17.94 6.55
C SER A 125 0.49 17.22 5.51
N ALA A 126 1.12 16.68 4.46
CA ALA A 126 0.44 15.95 3.40
C ALA A 126 0.25 14.45 3.73
N LEU A 127 1.01 13.88 4.67
CA LEU A 127 0.95 12.45 5.03
C LEU A 127 -0.47 11.94 5.36
N PRO A 128 -1.32 12.67 6.11
CA PRO A 128 -2.68 12.23 6.36
C PRO A 128 -3.46 11.95 5.07
N PHE A 129 -3.25 12.69 3.97
CA PHE A 129 -3.96 12.41 2.72
C PHE A 129 -3.56 11.07 2.07
N PHE A 130 -2.38 10.55 2.38
CA PHE A 130 -1.90 9.26 1.87
C PHE A 130 -2.41 8.08 2.71
N PHE A 131 -2.68 8.29 4.00
CA PHE A 131 -3.06 7.21 4.92
C PHE A 131 -4.48 7.32 5.49
N SER A 132 -5.13 8.48 5.38
CA SER A 132 -6.50 8.68 5.82
C SER A 132 -7.44 7.85 4.99
N GLN A 133 -8.28 7.10 5.70
CA GLN A 133 -9.49 6.54 5.12
C GLN A 133 -10.34 7.72 4.70
N SER A 134 -10.45 7.97 3.39
CA SER A 134 -11.43 8.94 2.90
C SER A 134 -12.81 8.50 3.38
N ASP A 135 -13.32 9.16 4.43
CA ASP A 135 -14.75 9.30 4.65
C ASP A 135 -15.28 10.07 3.45
N ALA A 136 -15.77 9.32 2.46
CA ALA A 136 -16.56 9.87 1.38
C ALA A 136 -17.95 10.27 1.93
N GLN A 137 -17.99 11.25 2.82
CA GLN A 137 -19.14 12.07 3.18
C GLN A 137 -18.61 13.51 3.10
N THR A 138 -18.78 14.29 2.03
CA THR A 138 -20.04 14.73 1.45
C THR A 138 -19.70 15.49 0.15
N PRO A 139 -20.26 15.16 -1.04
CA PRO A 139 -20.32 16.10 -2.14
C PRO A 139 -21.60 16.96 -2.04
N PRO A 140 -21.56 18.28 -2.34
CA PRO A 140 -22.77 19.07 -2.43
C PRO A 140 -23.64 18.61 -3.61
N SER A 141 -24.88 18.27 -3.28
CA SER A 141 -26.10 18.12 -4.10
C SER A 141 -25.93 17.97 -5.62
N ARG A 142 -26.12 16.76 -6.13
CA ARG A 142 -26.57 16.51 -7.51
C ARG A 142 -27.62 15.37 -7.52
N PRO A 143 -28.70 15.44 -8.35
CA PRO A 143 -29.83 14.51 -8.26
C PRO A 143 -29.49 13.07 -8.65
N GLU A 144 -30.28 12.17 -8.06
CA GLU A 144 -30.13 10.72 -7.92
C GLU A 144 -29.82 9.95 -9.21
N GLN A 145 -28.73 9.20 -9.16
CA GLN A 145 -28.56 7.96 -9.91
C GLN A 145 -28.60 6.82 -8.89
N PRO A 146 -29.39 5.74 -9.07
CA PRO A 146 -29.49 4.69 -8.08
C PRO A 146 -28.10 4.04 -7.88
N PRO A 147 -27.62 3.93 -6.63
CA PRO A 147 -26.28 3.45 -6.37
C PRO A 147 -26.18 1.95 -6.68
N PRO A 148 -25.11 1.48 -7.35
CA PRO A 148 -24.80 0.06 -7.37
C PRO A 148 -24.40 -0.39 -5.96
N SER A 149 -25.35 -1.05 -5.30
CA SER A 149 -25.25 -2.05 -4.21
C SER A 149 -24.17 -1.85 -3.14
N GLU A 150 -24.65 -1.46 -1.96
CA GLU A 150 -24.22 -1.89 -0.63
C GLU A 150 -22.70 -1.99 -0.40
N THR A 151 -22.13 -0.87 0.07
CA THR A 151 -21.08 -0.92 1.09
C THR A 151 -21.55 -1.79 2.24
N ILE A 152 -21.10 -3.05 2.29
CA ILE A 152 -21.29 -3.94 3.44
C ILE A 152 -20.65 -3.25 4.65
N PRO A 153 -21.43 -2.75 5.62
CA PRO A 153 -20.88 -2.13 6.82
C PRO A 153 -20.18 -3.21 7.64
N ALA A 154 -19.11 -2.84 8.36
CA ALA A 154 -18.52 -3.67 9.42
C ALA A 154 -19.48 -3.72 10.63
N GLY A 155 -20.68 -4.25 10.43
CA GLY A 155 -21.68 -4.47 11.47
C GLY A 155 -21.39 -5.73 12.29
N PRO A 156 -22.21 -6.00 13.33
CA PRO A 156 -22.07 -7.16 14.24
C PRO A 156 -22.12 -8.55 13.57
N GLU A 157 -22.30 -8.61 12.25
CA GLU A 157 -22.40 -9.83 11.45
C GLU A 157 -21.08 -10.23 10.74
N SER A 158 -20.00 -9.47 10.95
CA SER A 158 -18.65 -9.85 10.52
C SER A 158 -18.01 -10.80 11.53
N THR A 159 -17.54 -11.95 11.07
CA THR A 159 -16.89 -12.97 11.92
C THR A 159 -15.57 -13.41 11.31
N VAL A 160 -14.57 -13.66 12.16
CA VAL A 160 -13.26 -14.19 11.74
C VAL A 160 -13.11 -15.59 12.30
N PHE A 161 -13.02 -16.56 11.41
CA PHE A 161 -12.74 -17.96 11.74
C PHE A 161 -11.25 -18.20 11.67
N ARG A 162 -10.74 -18.98 12.62
CA ARG A 162 -9.34 -19.31 12.79
C ARG A 162 -9.21 -20.82 12.82
N GLY A 163 -8.48 -21.38 11.86
CA GLY A 163 -8.23 -22.81 11.78
C GLY A 163 -6.95 -23.22 12.51
N LYS A 164 -6.69 -24.53 12.53
CA LYS A 164 -5.45 -25.05 13.09
C LYS A 164 -4.27 -24.79 12.14
N PRO A 165 -3.04 -24.57 12.65
CA PRO A 165 -1.85 -24.49 11.83
C PRO A 165 -1.71 -25.71 10.90
N THR A 166 -1.37 -25.46 9.64
CA THR A 166 -1.20 -26.48 8.60
C THR A 166 -0.02 -26.16 7.71
N ARG A 167 0.49 -27.16 6.98
CA ARG A 167 1.52 -26.94 5.96
C ARG A 167 0.86 -26.38 4.70
N LEU A 168 1.27 -25.18 4.31
CA LEU A 168 0.84 -24.51 3.09
C LEU A 168 2.00 -24.51 2.10
N MET A 169 1.77 -25.04 0.90
CA MET A 169 2.69 -24.85 -0.22
C MET A 169 2.46 -23.45 -0.80
N THR A 170 3.50 -22.63 -0.83
CA THR A 170 3.53 -21.34 -1.51
C THR A 170 4.58 -21.33 -2.63
N LEU A 171 4.61 -20.25 -3.41
CA LEU A 171 5.68 -19.97 -4.36
C LEU A 171 7.07 -19.93 -3.72
N ALA A 172 7.17 -19.57 -2.43
CA ALA A 172 8.41 -19.55 -1.65
C ALA A 172 8.79 -20.92 -1.06
N GLY A 173 8.01 -21.97 -1.32
CA GLY A 173 8.17 -23.30 -0.73
C GLY A 173 7.08 -23.61 0.30
N THR A 174 7.29 -24.63 1.13
CA THR A 174 6.29 -25.05 2.12
C THR A 174 6.54 -24.38 3.46
N VAL A 175 5.54 -23.65 3.97
CA VAL A 175 5.57 -23.00 5.29
C VAL A 175 4.45 -23.53 6.19
N THR A 176 4.61 -23.42 7.50
CA THR A 176 3.52 -23.67 8.45
C THR A 176 2.72 -22.38 8.63
N ALA A 177 1.42 -22.42 8.33
CA ALA A 177 0.55 -21.25 8.41
C ALA A 177 -0.78 -21.55 9.10
N GLU A 178 -1.27 -20.56 9.84
CA GLU A 178 -2.59 -20.54 10.45
C GLU A 178 -3.60 -19.95 9.46
N PRO A 179 -4.59 -20.73 8.98
CA PRO A 179 -5.59 -20.22 8.07
C PRO A 179 -6.63 -19.41 8.84
N MET A 180 -6.95 -18.24 8.30
CA MET A 180 -7.95 -17.32 8.83
C MET A 180 -8.94 -16.98 7.72
N GLU A 181 -10.23 -16.94 8.06
CA GLU A 181 -11.30 -16.67 7.12
C GLU A 181 -12.21 -15.58 7.69
N ALA A 182 -12.26 -14.43 7.02
CA ALA A 182 -13.20 -13.37 7.37
C ALA A 182 -14.49 -13.57 6.58
N ARG A 183 -15.61 -13.59 7.30
CA ARG A 183 -16.95 -13.78 6.75
C ARG A 183 -17.86 -12.62 7.11
N TYR A 184 -18.80 -12.33 6.22
CA TYR A 184 -19.99 -11.55 6.55
C TYR A 184 -21.20 -12.45 6.37
N ARG A 185 -21.94 -12.70 7.46
CA ARG A 185 -22.97 -13.76 7.51
C ARG A 185 -22.38 -15.12 7.11
N LYS A 186 -22.78 -15.66 5.95
CA LYS A 186 -22.29 -16.93 5.38
C LYS A 186 -21.34 -16.73 4.19
N LEU A 187 -21.09 -15.48 3.79
CA LEU A 187 -20.23 -15.15 2.66
C LEU A 187 -18.77 -15.03 3.11
N VAL A 188 -17.87 -15.75 2.44
CA VAL A 188 -16.43 -15.60 2.65
C VAL A 188 -15.95 -14.35 1.92
N LEU A 189 -15.47 -13.35 2.67
CA LEU A 189 -14.95 -12.11 2.11
C LEU A 189 -13.48 -12.26 1.71
N LYS A 190 -12.66 -12.78 2.62
CA LYS A 190 -11.23 -13.02 2.41
C LYS A 190 -10.72 -14.20 3.21
N ARG A 191 -9.72 -14.86 2.66
CA ARG A 191 -8.94 -15.92 3.33
C ARG A 191 -7.51 -15.46 3.40
N TYR A 192 -6.85 -15.67 4.53
CA TYR A 192 -5.44 -15.37 4.66
C TYR A 192 -4.75 -16.41 5.53
N TRP A 193 -3.48 -16.65 5.24
CA TRP A 193 -2.66 -17.65 5.90
C TRP A 193 -1.51 -16.94 6.57
N ILE A 194 -1.49 -16.96 7.90
CA ILE A 194 -0.47 -16.26 8.69
C ILE A 194 0.64 -17.24 9.06
N SER A 195 1.88 -16.91 8.71
CA SER A 195 3.08 -17.67 9.04
C SER A 195 4.17 -16.76 9.56
N ARG A 196 4.75 -17.10 10.71
CA ARG A 196 5.90 -16.40 11.29
C ARG A 196 7.20 -16.59 10.50
N GLU A 197 7.21 -17.56 9.58
CA GLU A 197 8.35 -17.80 8.70
C GLU A 197 8.50 -16.69 7.64
N ILE A 198 7.40 -16.01 7.30
CA ILE A 198 7.40 -14.90 6.35
C ILE A 198 7.62 -13.59 7.10
N PRO A 199 8.66 -12.81 6.79
CA PRO A 199 8.95 -11.61 7.57
C PRO A 199 7.99 -10.46 7.24
N LEU A 200 8.07 -9.38 8.03
CA LEU A 200 7.32 -8.12 7.93
C LEU A 200 5.80 -8.23 8.16
N LEU A 201 5.07 -8.98 7.33
CA LEU A 201 3.62 -9.08 7.40
C LEU A 201 3.13 -10.39 8.02
N HIS A 202 4.02 -11.36 8.22
CA HIS A 202 3.66 -12.74 8.59
C HIS A 202 2.62 -13.36 7.65
N LEU A 203 2.54 -12.89 6.41
CA LEU A 203 1.50 -13.28 5.47
C LEU A 203 2.08 -14.28 4.48
N ALA A 204 1.63 -15.53 4.50
CA ALA A 204 2.01 -16.51 3.48
C ALA A 204 1.17 -16.36 2.21
N LYS A 205 -0.13 -16.11 2.38
CA LYS A 205 -1.08 -15.96 1.28
C LYS A 205 -2.33 -15.19 1.72
N ILE A 206 -2.95 -14.47 0.80
CA ILE A 206 -4.29 -13.91 0.93
C ILE A 206 -5.09 -14.11 -0.36
N GLU A 207 -6.38 -14.38 -0.23
CA GLU A 207 -7.32 -14.58 -1.32
C GLU A 207 -8.60 -13.77 -1.06
N PHE A 208 -9.15 -13.20 -2.13
CA PHE A 208 -10.44 -12.53 -2.16
C PHE A 208 -11.34 -13.25 -3.17
N PRO A 209 -12.09 -14.27 -2.73
CA PRO A 209 -12.81 -15.17 -3.64
C PRO A 209 -13.77 -14.43 -4.60
N ALA A 210 -14.46 -13.40 -4.10
CA ALA A 210 -15.47 -12.65 -4.86
C ALA A 210 -14.90 -11.96 -6.12
N ILE A 211 -13.62 -11.58 -6.09
CA ILE A 211 -12.95 -10.86 -7.18
C ILE A 211 -11.85 -11.69 -7.84
N LYS A 212 -11.67 -12.96 -7.43
CA LYS A 212 -10.61 -13.86 -7.92
C LYS A 212 -9.22 -13.23 -7.85
N TYR A 213 -8.97 -12.45 -6.82
CA TYR A 213 -7.67 -11.87 -6.54
C TYR A 213 -6.96 -12.69 -5.46
N SER A 214 -5.66 -12.87 -5.62
CA SER A 214 -4.81 -13.47 -4.59
C SER A 214 -3.45 -12.78 -4.53
N MET A 215 -2.85 -12.79 -3.35
CA MET A 215 -1.45 -12.43 -3.18
C MET A 215 -0.75 -13.50 -2.36
N GLU A 216 0.43 -13.92 -2.80
CA GLU A 216 1.15 -15.05 -2.23
C GLU A 216 2.64 -14.73 -2.08
N ALA A 217 3.23 -15.15 -0.95
CA ALA A 217 4.66 -14.99 -0.69
C ALA A 217 5.46 -15.83 -1.70
N ARG A 218 6.35 -15.15 -2.43
CA ARG A 218 7.17 -15.73 -3.49
C ARG A 218 8.60 -15.98 -3.06
N ASP A 219 9.22 -14.96 -2.48
CA ASP A 219 10.60 -15.02 -2.01
C ASP A 219 10.70 -14.20 -0.73
N TYR A 220 11.58 -14.58 0.17
CA TYR A 220 11.90 -13.79 1.36
C TYR A 220 13.29 -14.12 1.86
N GLY A 221 13.87 -13.24 2.66
CA GLY A 221 15.21 -13.45 3.19
C GLY A 221 15.71 -12.29 4.04
N VAL A 222 17.02 -12.29 4.22
CA VAL A 222 17.78 -11.30 4.98
C VAL A 222 18.70 -10.50 4.04
N ASP A 223 19.50 -9.59 4.59
CA ASP A 223 20.47 -8.75 3.86
C ASP A 223 19.90 -7.78 2.81
N ALA A 224 18.66 -7.33 3.02
CA ALA A 224 18.08 -6.24 2.26
C ALA A 224 18.94 -4.97 2.34
N LYS A 225 19.25 -4.41 1.18
CA LYS A 225 19.90 -3.11 1.03
C LYS A 225 18.90 -2.10 0.50
N PRO A 226 19.05 -0.80 0.85
CA PRO A 226 18.26 0.26 0.23
C PRO A 226 18.43 0.25 -1.29
N ARG A 227 17.31 0.30 -2.01
CA ARG A 227 17.27 0.39 -3.48
C ARG A 227 16.86 1.78 -3.95
N MET A 228 16.13 2.53 -3.13
CA MET A 228 15.73 3.90 -3.46
C MET A 228 16.89 4.87 -3.22
N VAL A 229 17.24 5.65 -4.24
CA VAL A 229 18.16 6.78 -4.10
C VAL A 229 17.39 7.98 -3.55
N LEU A 230 17.72 8.39 -2.33
CA LEU A 230 17.04 9.50 -1.67
C LEU A 230 17.37 10.85 -2.35
N PRO A 231 16.41 11.79 -2.42
CA PRO A 231 16.65 13.13 -2.92
C PRO A 231 17.56 13.92 -1.96
N SER A 232 18.08 15.05 -2.44
CA SER A 232 18.81 16.00 -1.60
C SER A 232 17.88 16.59 -0.54
N PRO A 233 18.33 16.90 0.70
CA PRO A 233 17.52 17.61 1.69
C PRO A 233 16.98 18.96 1.22
N SER A 234 17.63 19.59 0.23
CA SER A 234 17.22 20.86 -0.37
C SER A 234 16.18 20.71 -1.49
N ASP A 235 15.85 19.49 -1.91
CA ASP A 235 14.88 19.26 -2.96
C ASP A 235 13.46 19.64 -2.51
N LYS A 236 12.65 20.13 -3.45
CA LYS A 236 11.26 20.53 -3.18
C LYS A 236 10.44 19.31 -2.74
N LYS A 237 9.73 19.46 -1.62
CA LYS A 237 8.79 18.45 -1.10
C LYS A 237 7.44 18.54 -1.79
N ILE A 238 6.73 17.42 -1.87
CA ILE A 238 5.34 17.38 -2.32
C ILE A 238 4.47 17.94 -1.20
N THR A 239 3.78 19.05 -1.46
CA THR A 239 2.77 19.62 -0.57
C THR A 239 1.37 19.43 -1.15
N LEU A 240 0.36 19.33 -0.28
CA LEU A 240 -1.05 19.30 -0.67
C LEU A 240 -1.75 20.48 -0.01
N GLU A 241 -2.19 21.46 -0.80
CA GLU A 241 -3.00 22.56 -0.28
C GLU A 241 -4.40 22.05 0.11
N PRO A 242 -4.89 22.30 1.33
CA PRO A 242 -6.26 22.00 1.70
C PRO A 242 -7.20 22.97 0.95
N GLY A 243 -7.61 22.60 -0.26
CA GLY A 243 -8.66 23.28 -1.04
C GLY A 243 -8.20 24.19 -2.19
N GLY A 244 -6.91 24.27 -2.50
CA GLY A 244 -6.40 25.08 -3.61
C GLY A 244 -6.30 24.30 -4.92
N GLY A 245 -7.14 24.63 -5.90
CA GLY A 245 -6.96 24.16 -7.28
C GLY A 245 -5.59 24.59 -7.81
N LEU A 246 -4.90 23.67 -8.50
CA LEU A 246 -3.70 24.00 -9.25
C LEU A 246 -4.02 25.14 -10.22
N ALA A 247 -3.39 26.30 -10.04
CA ALA A 247 -3.37 27.33 -11.06
C ALA A 247 -2.71 26.72 -12.32
N PRO A 248 -3.38 26.68 -13.48
CA PRO A 248 -2.75 26.17 -14.68
C PRO A 248 -1.61 27.09 -15.12
N PRO A 249 -0.41 26.58 -15.44
CA PRO A 249 0.63 27.36 -16.07
C PRO A 249 0.35 27.41 -17.57
N PHE A 250 -0.64 28.18 -18.00
CA PHE A 250 -0.82 28.50 -19.42
C PHE A 250 -1.46 29.89 -19.54
N THR A 251 -0.65 30.93 -19.38
CA THR A 251 -0.94 32.19 -20.06
C THR A 251 -0.64 31.94 -21.53
N GLN A 252 -1.66 31.59 -22.33
CA GLN A 252 -1.56 31.78 -23.77
C GLN A 252 -1.43 33.28 -24.00
N GLN A 253 -0.19 33.70 -24.22
CA GLN A 253 0.12 34.99 -24.82
C GLN A 253 -0.52 34.98 -26.20
N LYS A 254 -1.67 35.63 -26.31
CA LYS A 254 -2.37 35.81 -27.57
C LYS A 254 -1.56 36.86 -28.34
N ASP A 255 -0.77 36.39 -29.31
CA ASP A 255 -0.14 37.28 -30.28
C ASP A 255 -1.22 38.12 -30.97
N PRO A 256 -1.05 39.45 -31.05
CA PRO A 256 -1.89 40.28 -31.90
C PRO A 256 -1.31 40.28 -33.31
N THR A 257 -2.07 39.84 -34.31
CA THR A 257 -1.82 40.23 -35.71
C THR A 257 -3.03 39.93 -36.58
N PRO A 258 -3.23 40.67 -37.69
CA PRO A 258 -2.59 41.93 -38.14
C PRO A 258 -3.46 43.18 -37.97
#